data_AF-A0A2D7Z6Y0-F1
#
_entry.id   AF-A0A2D7Z6Y0-F1
#
_cell.length_a   1.000
_cell.length_b   1.000
_cell.length_c   1.000
_cell.angle_alpha   90.00
_cell.angle_beta   90.00
_cell.angle_gamma   90.00
#
_symmetry.space_group_name_H-M   'P 1'
#
loop_
_entity.id
_entity.type
_entity.pdbx_description
1 polymer ?
#
loop_
_entity_poly.entity_id
_entity_poly.type
_entity_poly.pdbx_seq_one_letter_code
_entity_poly.pdbx_strand_id
1 'polypeptide(L)'
;MNPSALDPRTHPYRADLAADWLAGRVEAGRFVAGDDHVVVRGSAPLRRAPAAGARRDSELLYGERFTVFETAVGWAWGQNQTDGYVGYV
;
A
#
# COMPACT_ATOMS: atom_id res chain seq x y z
N MET A 1 5.75 -2.28 28.11
CA MET A 1 6.38 -2.35 26.77
C MET A 1 5.33 -1.85 25.79
N ASN A 2 5.51 -0.65 25.22
CA ASN A 2 4.62 -0.25 24.13
C ASN A 2 4.91 -1.21 22.97
N PRO A 3 3.92 -1.97 22.46
CA PRO A 3 4.14 -2.70 21.21
C PRO A 3 4.56 -1.64 20.20
N SER A 4 5.78 -1.78 19.66
CA SER A 4 6.30 -0.82 18.68
C SER A 4 5.28 -0.72 17.57
N ALA A 5 4.70 0.47 17.37
CA ALA A 5 3.71 0.69 16.32
C ALA A 5 4.31 0.23 14.99
N LEU A 6 3.53 -0.54 14.22
CA LEU A 6 3.97 -0.99 12.89
C LEU A 6 4.24 0.23 12.01
N ASP A 7 5.27 0.18 11.15
CA ASP A 7 5.55 1.29 10.23
C ASP A 7 4.54 1.25 9.07
N PRO A 8 3.70 2.29 8.87
CA PRO A 8 2.69 2.32 7.80
C PRO A 8 3.29 2.36 6.39
N ARG A 9 4.60 2.62 6.26
CA ARG A 9 5.29 2.55 4.96
C ARG A 9 5.55 1.13 4.50
N THR A 10 5.52 0.15 5.41
CA THR A 10 5.77 -1.27 5.11
C THR A 10 4.68 -2.20 5.64
N HIS A 11 3.70 -1.65 6.35
CA HIS A 11 2.51 -2.35 6.81
C HIS A 11 1.29 -1.60 6.28
N PRO A 12 0.46 -2.23 5.43
CA PRO A 12 -0.67 -1.58 4.78
C PRO A 12 -1.81 -1.37 5.76
N TYR A 13 -1.78 -0.24 6.46
CA TYR A 13 -2.90 0.23 7.28
C TYR A 13 -3.05 1.76 7.25
N ARG A 14 -4.30 2.19 7.31
CA ARG A 14 -4.78 3.56 7.53
C ARG A 14 -6.06 3.48 8.39
N ALA A 15 -6.55 4.62 8.89
CA ALA A 15 -7.62 4.66 9.88
C ALA A 15 -8.91 3.93 9.45
N ASP A 16 -9.23 3.93 8.16
CA ASP A 16 -10.43 3.31 7.59
C ASP A 16 -10.20 1.93 6.97
N LEU A 17 -8.95 1.55 6.67
CA LEU A 17 -8.63 0.33 5.91
C LEU A 17 -7.27 -0.25 6.30
N ALA A 18 -7.21 -1.56 6.51
CA ALA A 18 -5.97 -2.31 6.65
C ALA A 18 -6.01 -3.63 5.88
N ALA A 19 -4.84 -4.21 5.62
CA ALA A 19 -4.76 -5.59 5.15
C ALA A 19 -5.23 -6.56 6.25
N ASP A 20 -5.90 -7.64 5.86
CA ASP A 20 -6.53 -8.60 6.77
C ASP A 20 -5.57 -9.25 7.78
N TRP A 21 -4.34 -9.51 7.37
CA TRP A 21 -3.28 -10.07 8.22
C TRP A 21 -2.79 -9.11 9.32
N LEU A 22 -3.25 -7.86 9.31
CA LEU A 22 -3.04 -6.88 10.38
C LEU A 22 -4.17 -6.86 11.43
N ALA A 23 -5.23 -7.65 11.27
CA ALA A 23 -6.30 -7.74 12.25
C ALA A 23 -5.76 -8.10 13.65
N GLY A 24 -6.18 -7.32 14.67
CA GLY A 24 -5.69 -7.46 16.04
C GLY A 24 -4.28 -6.90 16.30
N ARG A 25 -3.62 -6.34 15.28
CA ARG A 25 -2.31 -5.66 15.40
C ARG A 25 -2.40 -4.15 15.21
N VAL A 26 -3.43 -3.69 14.48
CA VAL A 26 -3.71 -2.27 14.21
C VAL A 26 -5.21 -2.00 14.35
N GLU A 27 -5.55 -0.73 14.58
CA GLU A 27 -6.92 -0.24 14.54
C GLU A 27 -7.24 0.28 13.13
N ALA A 28 -8.31 -0.23 12.52
CA ALA A 28 -8.79 0.21 11.21
C ALA A 28 -10.30 -0.05 11.07
N GLY A 29 -11.00 0.76 10.27
CA GLY A 29 -12.44 0.62 10.03
C GLY A 29 -12.86 -0.68 9.34
N ARG A 30 -12.01 -1.23 8.47
CA ARG A 30 -12.21 -2.54 7.83
C ARG A 30 -10.89 -3.20 7.47
N PHE A 31 -10.95 -4.52 7.31
CA PHE A 31 -9.82 -5.38 6.97
C PHE A 31 -10.12 -6.12 5.66
N VAL A 32 -9.17 -6.14 4.72
CA VAL A 32 -9.36 -6.80 3.41
C VAL A 32 -8.12 -7.57 2.97
N ALA A 33 -8.31 -8.65 2.21
CA ALA A 33 -7.21 -9.48 1.70
C ALA A 33 -6.35 -8.77 0.64
N GLY A 34 -6.99 -7.92 -0.17
CA GLY A 34 -6.37 -7.30 -1.35
C GLY A 34 -6.33 -8.24 -2.55
N ASP A 35 -6.13 -7.65 -3.74
CA ASP A 35 -6.04 -8.34 -5.02
C ASP A 35 -4.65 -8.17 -5.61
N ASP A 36 -4.08 -9.24 -6.16
CA ASP A 36 -2.73 -9.22 -6.73
C ASP A 36 -2.75 -8.72 -8.18
N HIS A 37 -1.91 -7.72 -8.46
CA HIS A 37 -1.69 -7.16 -9.78
C HIS A 37 -0.20 -7.22 -10.18
N VAL A 38 0.06 -7.03 -11.48
CA VAL A 38 1.41 -6.92 -12.04
C VAL A 38 1.57 -5.58 -12.74
N VAL A 39 2.70 -4.92 -12.50
CA VAL A 39 3.04 -3.64 -13.12
C VAL A 39 3.41 -3.86 -14.59
N VAL A 40 2.65 -3.23 -15.50
CA VAL A 40 2.87 -3.34 -16.96
C VAL A 40 3.48 -2.08 -17.58
N ARG A 41 3.71 -1.03 -16.78
CA ARG A 41 4.45 0.17 -17.21
C ARG A 41 5.93 0.00 -16.90
N GLY A 42 6.80 0.70 -17.65
CA GLY A 42 8.25 0.67 -17.43
C GLY A 42 8.63 1.08 -16.01
N SER A 43 8.01 2.14 -15.51
CA SER A 43 7.99 2.47 -14.09
C SER A 43 6.70 3.20 -13.70
N ALA A 44 6.37 3.18 -12.41
CA ALA A 44 5.28 3.95 -11.82
C ALA A 44 5.66 4.46 -10.42
N PRO A 45 5.48 5.75 -10.10
CA PRO A 45 5.85 6.29 -8.81
C PRO A 45 4.89 5.79 -7.72
N LEU A 46 5.43 5.23 -6.63
CA LEU A 46 4.65 4.88 -5.45
C LEU A 46 4.68 6.06 -4.47
N ARG A 47 3.50 6.64 -4.22
CA ARG A 47 3.32 7.91 -3.51
C ARG A 47 2.72 7.74 -2.13
N ARG A 48 3.03 8.68 -1.24
CA ARG A 48 2.47 8.71 0.12
C ARG A 48 0.98 9.07 0.17
N ALA A 49 0.49 9.81 -0.81
CA ALA A 49 -0.89 10.28 -0.88
C ALA A 49 -1.39 10.22 -2.35
N PRO A 50 -2.72 10.13 -2.58
CA PRO A 50 -3.33 10.06 -3.90
C PRO A 50 -3.33 11.42 -4.61
N ALA A 51 -2.14 11.98 -4.82
CA ALA A 51 -1.95 13.25 -5.52
C ALA A 51 -0.68 13.20 -6.36
N ALA A 52 -0.74 13.75 -7.58
CA ALA A 52 0.38 13.73 -8.53
C ALA A 52 1.65 14.44 -7.99
N GLY A 53 1.49 15.44 -7.13
CA GLY A 53 2.59 16.15 -6.46
C GLY A 53 3.01 15.54 -5.11
N ALA A 54 2.37 14.49 -4.63
CA ALA A 54 2.71 13.87 -3.35
C ALA A 54 4.12 13.26 -3.39
N ARG A 55 4.77 13.23 -2.22
CA ARG A 55 6.08 12.61 -2.04
C ARG A 55 6.08 11.20 -2.62
N ARG A 56 7.09 10.93 -3.46
CA ARG A 56 7.43 9.59 -3.93
C ARG A 56 8.26 8.89 -2.85
N ASP A 57 7.73 7.80 -2.31
CA ASP A 57 8.41 7.00 -1.28
C ASP A 57 9.17 5.81 -1.89
N SER A 58 8.68 5.24 -2.99
CA SER A 58 9.36 4.23 -3.81
C SER A 58 8.97 4.35 -5.30
N GLU A 59 9.46 3.46 -6.15
CA GLU A 59 9.11 3.36 -7.57
C GLU A 59 8.88 1.90 -7.95
N LEU A 60 7.71 1.61 -8.51
CA LEU A 60 7.36 0.30 -9.03
C LEU A 60 7.95 0.11 -10.43
N LEU A 61 8.49 -1.06 -10.71
CA LEU A 61 9.10 -1.41 -12.00
C LEU A 61 8.28 -2.46 -12.75
N TYR A 62 8.50 -2.53 -14.07
CA TYR A 62 7.86 -3.53 -14.92
C TYR A 62 8.03 -4.96 -14.38
N GLY A 63 6.92 -5.70 -14.28
CA GLY A 63 6.89 -7.09 -13.82
C GLY A 63 6.80 -7.25 -12.31
N GLU A 64 6.95 -6.20 -11.52
CA GLU A 64 6.74 -6.28 -10.06
C GLU A 64 5.27 -6.57 -9.73
N ARG A 65 5.07 -7.36 -8.67
CA ARG A 65 3.75 -7.67 -8.14
C ARG A 65 3.34 -6.64 -7.09
N PHE A 66 2.09 -6.23 -7.14
CA PHE A 66 1.53 -5.23 -6.24
C PHE A 66 0.17 -5.70 -5.74
N THR A 67 0.02 -5.86 -4.43
CA THR A 67 -1.26 -6.22 -3.81
C THR A 67 -2.05 -4.94 -3.57
N VAL A 68 -3.20 -4.80 -4.24
CA VAL A 68 -4.09 -3.64 -4.15
C VAL A 68 -5.17 -3.90 -3.10
N PHE A 69 -5.28 -3.02 -2.10
CA PHE A 69 -6.33 -3.12 -1.07
C PHE A 69 -7.52 -2.19 -1.36
N GLU A 70 -7.30 -1.13 -2.14
CA GLU A 70 -8.36 -0.23 -2.58
C GLU A 70 -8.03 0.43 -3.92
N THR A 71 -9.06 0.61 -4.73
CA THR A 71 -9.03 1.53 -5.87
C THR A 71 -10.05 2.65 -5.64
N ALA A 72 -9.61 3.90 -5.77
CA ALA A 72 -10.47 5.06 -5.59
C ALA A 72 -9.98 6.23 -6.46
N VAL A 73 -10.89 6.83 -7.22
CA VAL A 73 -10.70 8.06 -8.00
C VAL A 73 -9.32 8.14 -8.67
N GLY A 74 -9.03 7.20 -9.56
CA GLY A 74 -7.80 7.22 -10.37
C GLY A 74 -6.53 6.76 -9.65
N TRP A 75 -6.63 6.23 -8.43
CA TRP A 75 -5.50 5.69 -7.66
C TRP A 75 -5.78 4.27 -7.19
N ALA A 76 -4.71 3.47 -7.08
CA ALA A 76 -4.70 2.23 -6.33
C ALA A 76 -3.82 2.40 -5.09
N TRP A 77 -4.33 2.00 -3.92
CA TRP A 77 -3.56 1.91 -2.68
C TRP A 77 -3.23 0.46 -2.37
N GLY A 78 -1.95 0.18 -2.16
CA GLY A 78 -1.48 -1.20 -2.06
C GLY A 78 -0.05 -1.32 -1.57
N GLN A 79 0.48 -2.54 -1.66
CA GLN A 79 1.83 -2.90 -1.23
C GLN A 79 2.60 -3.60 -2.36
N ASN A 80 3.84 -3.14 -2.59
CA ASN A 80 4.78 -3.82 -3.47
C ASN A 80 5.28 -5.11 -2.81
N GLN A 81 5.22 -6.23 -3.53
CA GLN A 81 5.70 -7.53 -3.05
C GLN A 81 7.22 -7.66 -3.11
N THR A 82 7.92 -6.80 -3.86
CA THR A 82 9.39 -6.82 -3.97
C THR A 82 10.07 -6.14 -2.78
N ASP A 83 9.73 -4.87 -2.51
CA ASP A 83 10.40 -4.06 -1.48
C ASP A 83 9.53 -3.85 -0.22
N GLY A 84 8.28 -4.32 -0.23
CA GLY A 84 7.34 -4.21 0.88
C GLY A 84 6.74 -2.82 1.06
N TYR A 85 7.05 -1.83 0.20
CA TYR A 85 6.54 -0.48 0.39
C TYR A 85 5.04 -0.38 0.10
N VAL A 86 4.37 0.39 0.94
CA VAL A 86 2.95 0.71 0.85
C VAL A 86 2.78 2.12 0.30
N GLY A 87 1.84 2.29 -0.63
CA GLY A 87 1.51 3.61 -1.14
C GLY A 87 0.45 3.62 -2.22
N TYR A 88 0.33 4.77 -2.87
CA TYR A 88 -0.60 5.06 -3.95
C TYR A 88 0.14 5.04 -5.29
N VAL A 89 -0.44 4.35 -6.28
CA VAL A 89 0.03 4.33 -7.67
C VAL A 89 -1.10 4.69 -8.62
#